data_AF-A0A127SM74-F1
#
_entry.id   AF-A0A127SM74-F1
#
_cell.length_a   1.000
_cell.length_b   1.000
_cell.length_c   1.000
_cell.angle_alpha   90.00
_cell.angle_beta   90.00
_cell.angle_gamma   90.00
#
_symmetry.space_group_name_H-M   'P 1'
#
loop_
_entity.id
_entity.type
_entity.pdbx_description
1 polymer ?
#
loop_
_entity_poly.entity_id
_entity_poly.type
_entity_poly.pdbx_seq_one_letter_code
_entity_poly.pdbx_strand_id
1 'polypeptide(L)'
;MGSGLVNGGDYFYNNLSFTVTRYNGIMATDSTQCVKKSRGRPKVFDRDAALDKAMKLFWQHGYEATSLADLVEATGAKAPTLYAEFTNKEGLFRAVLDRYIDRFAAKHEAQLFCEEKSVESALADYFAAIANCFTSKDTPAGCFMINNCTTLSPDSGDIANTLKSRH
;
A
#
# COMPACT_ATOMS: atom_id res chain seq x y z
N MET A 1 -32.12 -11.57 -33.23
CA MET A 1 -30.74 -11.38 -33.70
C MET A 1 -30.64 -9.91 -34.07
N GLY A 2 -29.85 -9.05 -33.42
CA GLY A 2 -28.59 -9.29 -32.72
C GLY A 2 -27.44 -8.84 -33.61
N SER A 3 -26.55 -7.92 -33.22
CA SER A 3 -26.38 -7.25 -31.92
C SER A 3 -25.79 -5.84 -32.12
N GLY A 4 -26.34 -4.83 -31.45
CA GLY A 4 -25.78 -3.48 -31.45
C GLY A 4 -24.57 -3.39 -30.53
N LEU A 5 -23.43 -2.94 -31.06
CA LEU A 5 -22.27 -2.56 -30.25
C LEU A 5 -22.56 -1.20 -29.60
N VAL A 6 -22.57 -1.16 -28.27
CA VAL A 6 -22.46 0.08 -27.49
C VAL A 6 -21.05 0.17 -26.92
N ASN A 7 -20.46 1.36 -27.00
CA ASN A 7 -19.06 1.59 -26.63
C ASN A 7 -18.87 1.38 -25.12
N GLY A 8 -17.88 0.58 -24.74
CA GLY A 8 -17.42 0.54 -23.35
C GLY A 8 -16.75 1.86 -22.97
N GLY A 9 -16.97 2.30 -21.74
CA GLY A 9 -16.21 3.42 -21.17
C GLY A 9 -14.83 2.95 -20.72
N ASP A 10 -13.76 3.54 -21.27
CA ASP A 10 -12.40 3.30 -20.81
C ASP A 10 -12.19 4.00 -19.45
N TYR A 11 -12.33 3.25 -18.35
CA TYR A 11 -12.06 3.74 -17.00
C TYR A 11 -10.54 3.83 -16.74
N PHE A 12 -9.92 4.90 -17.25
CA PHE A 12 -8.50 5.19 -17.08
C PHE A 12 -8.14 5.53 -15.63
N TYR A 13 -7.57 4.57 -14.90
CA TYR A 13 -6.79 4.83 -13.68
C TYR A 13 -5.41 4.15 -13.76
N ASN A 14 -4.34 4.93 -13.60
CA ASN A 14 -2.97 4.52 -13.28
C ASN A 14 -2.29 3.39 -14.09
N ASN A 15 -2.64 3.26 -15.37
CA ASN A 15 -1.70 2.96 -16.48
C ASN A 15 -0.81 1.70 -16.33
N LEU A 16 -1.35 0.60 -15.78
CA LEU A 16 -0.64 -0.67 -15.57
C LEU A 16 -1.49 -1.87 -16.05
N SER A 17 -1.18 -2.39 -17.24
CA SER A 17 -1.75 -3.66 -17.73
C SER A 17 -1.06 -4.85 -17.06
N PHE A 18 -1.84 -5.76 -16.46
CA PHE A 18 -1.31 -6.97 -15.81
C PHE A 18 -1.82 -8.25 -16.48
N THR A 19 -0.91 -9.09 -16.98
CA THR A 19 -1.25 -10.35 -17.66
C THR A 19 -0.52 -11.51 -16.99
N VAL A 20 -1.27 -12.42 -16.36
CA VAL A 20 -0.70 -13.59 -15.67
C VAL A 20 -0.53 -14.75 -16.65
N THR A 21 0.72 -15.07 -16.99
CA THR A 21 1.07 -16.25 -17.78
C THR A 21 1.72 -17.30 -16.88
N ARG A 22 1.13 -18.50 -16.81
CA ARG A 22 1.77 -19.67 -16.19
C ARG A 22 2.94 -20.16 -17.05
N TYR A 23 4.02 -20.61 -16.41
CA TYR A 23 5.07 -21.41 -17.05
C TYR A 23 5.44 -22.59 -16.16
N ASN A 24 5.83 -23.73 -16.75
CA ASN A 24 5.95 -24.99 -16.03
C ASN A 24 7.03 -25.91 -16.63
N GLY A 25 7.92 -26.43 -15.78
CA GLY A 25 8.98 -27.41 -16.11
C GLY A 25 10.29 -26.84 -16.71
N ILE A 26 11.37 -27.61 -16.89
CA ILE A 26 11.91 -28.77 -16.13
C ILE A 26 13.32 -29.13 -16.71
N MET A 27 14.35 -29.28 -15.84
CA MET A 27 15.69 -29.90 -16.10
C MET A 27 16.59 -29.30 -17.22
N ALA A 28 17.93 -29.24 -17.13
CA ALA A 28 18.91 -29.46 -16.04
C ALA A 28 20.04 -28.38 -16.18
N THR A 29 21.37 -28.51 -16.00
CA THR A 29 22.36 -29.60 -15.78
C THR A 29 23.41 -29.19 -14.70
N ASP A 30 24.49 -29.96 -14.53
CA ASP A 30 25.57 -29.74 -13.56
C ASP A 30 26.62 -28.69 -14.00
N SER A 31 27.16 -27.95 -13.01
CA SER A 31 28.53 -27.44 -13.03
C SER A 31 29.06 -27.35 -11.58
N THR A 32 30.09 -28.15 -11.26
CA THR A 32 30.67 -28.22 -9.92
C THR A 32 31.46 -26.96 -9.56
N GLN A 33 31.22 -26.37 -8.38
CA GLN A 33 32.04 -25.28 -7.83
C GLN A 33 32.31 -25.43 -6.32
N CYS A 34 33.51 -25.04 -5.89
CA CYS A 34 34.03 -25.28 -4.55
C CYS A 34 33.33 -24.45 -3.45
N VAL A 35 32.93 -25.11 -2.36
CA VAL A 35 32.12 -24.53 -1.29
C VAL A 35 32.94 -23.57 -0.39
N LYS A 36 32.94 -22.28 -0.74
CA LYS A 36 33.22 -21.22 0.25
C LYS A 36 32.10 -21.19 1.29
N LYS A 37 32.45 -21.26 2.58
CA LYS A 37 31.52 -21.22 3.72
C LYS A 37 30.75 -19.90 3.75
N SER A 38 29.57 -19.86 3.15
CA SER A 38 28.76 -18.65 3.07
C SER A 38 28.26 -18.26 4.46
N ARG A 39 28.53 -17.01 4.83
CA ARG A 39 27.68 -16.32 5.82
C ARG A 39 26.28 -16.30 5.19
N GLY A 40 25.29 -16.83 5.91
CA GLY A 40 24.00 -17.25 5.33
C GLY A 40 23.36 -16.19 4.42
N ARG A 41 22.68 -16.65 3.35
CA ARG A 41 22.03 -15.83 2.31
C ARG A 41 21.48 -14.54 2.94
N PRO A 42 21.95 -13.34 2.53
CA PRO A 42 21.50 -12.10 3.11
C PRO A 42 19.97 -12.06 3.15
N LYS A 43 19.40 -11.69 4.31
CA LYS A 43 17.96 -11.53 4.48
C LYS A 43 17.51 -10.50 3.45
N VAL A 44 16.87 -10.97 2.38
CA VAL A 44 16.42 -10.13 1.28
C VAL A 44 15.43 -9.11 1.86
N PHE A 45 15.60 -7.85 1.47
CA PHE A 45 14.68 -6.80 1.88
C PHE A 45 13.30 -7.05 1.24
N ASP A 46 12.29 -7.22 2.09
CA ASP A 46 10.90 -7.39 1.67
C ASP A 46 10.22 -6.02 1.74
N ARG A 47 9.99 -5.44 0.55
CA ARG A 47 9.41 -4.11 0.37
C ARG A 47 7.97 -4.03 0.89
N ASP A 48 7.16 -5.04 0.59
CA ASP A 48 5.75 -5.09 0.95
C ASP A 48 5.56 -5.28 2.46
N ALA A 49 6.34 -6.17 3.07
CA ALA A 49 6.35 -6.34 4.52
C ALA A 49 6.91 -5.10 5.25
N ALA A 50 7.89 -4.39 4.66
CA ALA A 50 8.37 -3.13 5.21
C ALA A 50 7.29 -2.04 5.15
N LEU A 51 6.57 -1.91 4.04
CA LEU A 51 5.47 -0.94 3.89
C LEU A 51 4.29 -1.25 4.82
N ASP A 52 3.85 -2.50 4.94
CA ASP A 52 2.74 -2.86 5.85
C ASP A 52 3.07 -2.58 7.32
N LYS A 53 4.34 -2.69 7.72
CA LYS A 53 4.81 -2.34 9.07
C LYS A 53 4.94 -0.83 9.27
N ALA A 54 5.54 -0.11 8.32
CA ALA A 54 5.65 1.34 8.36
C ALA A 54 4.26 2.00 8.39
N MET A 55 3.31 1.47 7.61
CA MET A 55 1.90 1.86 7.63
C MET A 55 1.30 1.74 9.03
N LYS A 56 1.45 0.60 9.71
CA LYS A 56 0.94 0.45 11.08
C LYS A 56 1.55 1.45 12.07
N LEU A 57 2.85 1.70 11.97
CA LEU A 57 3.57 2.63 12.84
C LEU A 57 3.11 4.08 12.65
N PHE A 58 3.05 4.56 11.40
CA PHE A 58 2.52 5.88 11.05
C PHE A 58 1.02 6.04 11.37
N TRP A 59 0.22 4.96 11.36
CA TRP A 59 -1.20 5.01 11.74
C TRP A 59 -1.38 5.17 13.26
N GLN A 60 -0.47 4.60 14.06
CA GLN A 60 -0.50 4.62 15.53
C GLN A 60 0.08 5.91 16.12
N HIS A 61 1.15 6.46 15.52
CA HIS A 61 1.90 7.59 16.09
C HIS A 61 1.84 8.86 15.23
N GLY A 62 1.32 8.77 14.00
CA GLY A 62 1.40 9.86 13.04
C GLY A 62 2.77 9.98 12.37
N TYR A 63 2.85 10.83 11.34
CA TYR A 63 4.08 11.04 10.58
C TYR A 63 5.19 11.59 11.47
N GLU A 64 4.96 12.68 12.21
CA GLU A 64 6.04 13.39 12.90
C GLU A 64 6.68 12.57 14.03
N ALA A 65 5.87 12.02 14.95
CA ALA A 65 6.37 11.26 16.10
C ALA A 65 7.00 9.90 15.74
N THR A 66 6.88 9.46 14.49
CA THR A 66 7.57 8.26 13.97
C THR A 66 8.97 8.63 13.47
N SER A 67 10.03 8.20 14.15
CA SER A 67 11.42 8.42 13.71
C SER A 67 11.90 7.35 12.72
N LEU A 68 13.03 7.61 12.05
CA LEU A 68 13.70 6.60 11.22
C LEU A 68 14.22 5.41 12.04
N ALA A 69 14.56 5.61 13.32
CA ALA A 69 15.01 4.52 14.18
C ALA A 69 13.87 3.52 14.44
N ASP A 70 12.67 4.03 14.74
CA ASP A 70 11.47 3.22 14.97
C ASP A 70 11.06 2.47 13.69
N LEU A 71 11.20 3.12 12.53
CA LEU A 71 10.98 2.48 11.21
C LEU A 71 12.02 1.38 10.92
N VAL A 72 13.29 1.59 11.26
CA VAL A 72 14.36 0.58 11.16
C VAL A 72 14.07 -0.63 12.06
N GLU A 73 13.68 -0.39 13.30
CA GLU A 73 13.34 -1.43 14.27
C GLU A 73 12.10 -2.22 13.83
N ALA A 74 10.98 -1.52 13.56
CA ALA A 74 9.73 -2.13 13.16
C ALA A 74 9.89 -2.96 11.88
N THR A 75 10.46 -2.38 10.81
CA THR A 75 10.69 -3.10 9.54
C THR A 75 11.68 -4.26 9.71
N GLY A 76 12.75 -4.05 10.48
CA GLY A 76 13.92 -4.92 10.53
C GLY A 76 14.86 -4.74 9.33
N ALA A 77 14.71 -3.63 8.61
CA ALA A 77 15.60 -3.21 7.52
C ALA A 77 16.64 -2.21 8.03
N LYS A 78 17.80 -2.11 7.36
CA LYS A 78 18.83 -1.12 7.74
C LYS A 78 18.47 0.26 7.18
N ALA A 79 18.82 1.33 7.89
CA ALA A 79 18.58 2.71 7.41
C ALA A 79 19.07 2.96 5.96
N PRO A 80 20.28 2.54 5.53
CA PRO A 80 20.71 2.71 4.13
C PRO A 80 19.86 1.94 3.11
N THR A 81 19.21 0.83 3.52
CA THR A 81 18.29 0.07 2.65
C THR A 81 16.97 0.81 2.50
N LEU A 82 16.42 1.35 3.58
CA LEU A 82 15.20 2.18 3.52
C LEU A 82 15.45 3.48 2.71
N TYR A 83 16.61 4.12 2.89
CA TYR A 83 16.99 5.29 2.10
C TYR A 83 17.20 4.96 0.60
N ALA A 84 17.79 3.82 0.27
CA ALA A 84 18.00 3.42 -1.13
C ALA A 84 16.68 3.05 -1.85
N GLU A 85 15.70 2.49 -1.13
CA GLU A 85 14.38 2.13 -1.68
C GLU A 85 13.41 3.32 -1.76
N PHE A 86 13.38 4.17 -0.73
CA PHE A 86 12.34 5.19 -0.56
C PHE A 86 12.85 6.64 -0.57
N THR A 87 14.13 6.88 -0.85
CA THR A 87 14.82 8.18 -0.84
C THR A 87 14.93 8.87 0.53
N ASN A 88 13.85 8.96 1.32
CA ASN A 88 13.82 9.54 2.67
C ASN A 88 12.55 9.09 3.45
N LYS A 89 12.34 9.62 4.67
CA LYS A 89 11.15 9.36 5.51
C LYS A 89 9.83 9.75 4.81
N GLU A 90 9.85 10.85 4.07
CA GLU A 90 8.69 11.33 3.30
C GLU A 90 8.35 10.40 2.13
N GLY A 91 9.32 9.96 1.33
CA GLY A 91 9.09 9.04 0.21
C GLY A 91 8.57 7.69 0.68
N LEU A 92 9.01 7.23 1.86
CA LEU A 92 8.42 6.06 2.53
C LEU A 92 6.98 6.34 2.98
N PHE A 93 6.67 7.51 3.52
CA PHE A 93 5.31 7.89 3.88
C PHE A 93 4.37 8.01 2.66
N ARG A 94 4.85 8.58 1.55
CA ARG A 94 4.14 8.63 0.27
C ARG A 94 3.85 7.22 -0.25
N ALA A 95 4.84 6.32 -0.26
CA ALA A 95 4.65 4.92 -0.65
C ALA A 95 3.72 4.13 0.30
N VAL A 96 3.66 4.51 1.58
CA VAL A 96 2.68 3.99 2.55
C VAL A 96 1.27 4.51 2.26
N LEU A 97 1.11 5.79 1.91
CA LEU A 97 -0.18 6.38 1.54
C LEU A 97 -0.77 5.73 0.30
N ASP A 98 0.01 5.62 -0.78
CA ASP A 98 -0.46 5.01 -2.02
C ASP A 98 -0.87 3.53 -1.76
N ARG A 99 -0.10 2.78 -0.96
CA ARG A 99 -0.47 1.41 -0.51
C ARG A 99 -1.76 1.38 0.32
N TYR A 100 -2.00 2.35 1.20
CA TYR A 100 -3.23 2.44 1.97
C TYR A 100 -4.45 2.66 1.05
N ILE A 101 -4.30 3.50 0.04
CA ILE A 101 -5.35 3.79 -0.96
C ILE A 101 -5.68 2.54 -1.77
N ASP A 102 -4.67 1.87 -2.35
CA ASP A 102 -4.83 0.62 -3.11
C ASP A 102 -5.46 -0.51 -2.28
N ARG A 103 -5.06 -0.61 -1.00
CA ARG A 103 -5.45 -1.73 -0.14
C ARG A 103 -6.86 -1.59 0.42
N PHE A 104 -7.27 -0.36 0.75
CA PHE A 104 -8.51 -0.06 1.47
C PHE A 104 -9.44 0.88 0.69
N ALA A 105 -9.00 2.11 0.38
CA ALA A 105 -9.88 3.14 -0.17
C ALA A 105 -10.52 2.74 -1.50
N ALA A 106 -9.71 2.36 -2.50
CA ALA A 106 -10.16 2.01 -3.84
C ALA A 106 -11.16 0.83 -3.86
N LYS A 107 -11.02 -0.11 -2.91
CA LYS A 107 -11.91 -1.29 -2.79
C LYS A 107 -13.26 -0.97 -2.18
N HIS A 108 -13.32 0.04 -1.31
CA HIS A 108 -14.56 0.54 -0.76
C HIS A 108 -15.26 1.44 -1.78
N GLU A 109 -14.52 2.35 -2.42
CA GLU A 109 -15.01 3.23 -3.47
C GLU A 109 -15.63 2.45 -4.66
N ALA A 110 -15.05 1.32 -5.04
CA ALA A 110 -15.63 0.41 -6.04
C ALA A 110 -17.05 -0.11 -5.70
N GLN A 111 -17.52 -0.02 -4.45
CA GLN A 111 -18.92 -0.33 -4.10
C GLN A 111 -19.90 0.74 -4.58
N LEU A 112 -19.46 2.01 -4.66
CA LEU A 112 -20.29 3.15 -5.08
C LEU A 112 -20.60 3.15 -6.58
N PHE A 113 -19.68 2.60 -7.39
CA PHE A 113 -19.76 2.57 -8.85
C PHE A 113 -20.20 1.21 -9.42
N CYS A 114 -20.83 0.37 -8.59
CA CYS A 114 -21.35 -0.94 -9.01
C CYS A 114 -22.72 -0.78 -9.69
N GLU A 115 -22.76 -0.81 -11.02
CA GLU A 115 -23.98 -0.59 -11.84
C GLU A 115 -25.14 -1.57 -11.53
N GLU A 116 -24.84 -2.73 -10.96
CA GLU A 116 -25.84 -3.73 -10.56
C GLU A 116 -26.60 -3.37 -9.26
N LYS A 117 -26.16 -2.33 -8.53
CA LYS A 117 -26.73 -1.93 -7.23
C LYS A 117 -27.60 -0.68 -7.33
N SER A 118 -28.60 -0.58 -6.45
CA SER A 118 -29.25 0.69 -6.17
C SER A 118 -28.28 1.62 -5.42
N VAL A 119 -28.46 2.94 -5.57
CA VAL A 119 -27.67 3.95 -4.85
C VAL A 119 -27.73 3.73 -3.32
N GLU A 120 -28.89 3.33 -2.80
CA GLU A 120 -29.07 2.99 -1.38
C GLU A 120 -28.20 1.80 -0.96
N SER A 121 -28.20 0.70 -1.72
CA SER A 121 -27.38 -0.48 -1.44
C SER A 121 -25.88 -0.18 -1.57
N ALA A 122 -25.49 0.59 -2.59
CA ALA A 122 -24.11 0.99 -2.83
C ALA A 122 -23.56 1.84 -1.67
N LEU A 123 -24.35 2.81 -1.18
CA LEU A 123 -24.01 3.61 -0.01
C LEU A 123 -23.97 2.77 1.28
N ALA A 124 -24.93 1.87 1.48
CA ALA A 124 -24.96 1.00 2.66
C ALA A 124 -23.71 0.10 2.74
N ASP A 125 -23.34 -0.55 1.63
CA ASP A 125 -22.15 -1.38 1.54
C ASP A 125 -20.85 -0.56 1.73
N TYR A 126 -20.77 0.63 1.15
CA TYR A 126 -19.64 1.54 1.31
C TYR A 126 -19.43 1.96 2.78
N PHE A 127 -20.48 2.42 3.46
CA PHE A 127 -20.40 2.82 4.86
C PHE A 127 -20.14 1.61 5.78
N ALA A 128 -20.71 0.44 5.50
CA ALA A 128 -20.42 -0.79 6.24
C ALA A 128 -18.95 -1.22 6.09
N ALA A 129 -18.40 -1.17 4.87
CA ALA A 129 -16.99 -1.49 4.61
C ALA A 129 -16.03 -0.52 5.33
N ILE A 130 -16.33 0.79 5.31
CA ILE A 130 -15.56 1.80 6.05
C ILE A 130 -15.65 1.58 7.56
N ALA A 131 -16.85 1.35 8.10
CA ALA A 131 -17.04 1.09 9.53
C ALA A 131 -16.25 -0.15 9.98
N ASN A 132 -16.30 -1.24 9.22
CA ASN A 132 -15.51 -2.45 9.47
C ASN A 132 -14.00 -2.17 9.36
N CYS A 133 -13.55 -1.36 8.40
CA CYS A 133 -12.14 -1.00 8.26
C CYS A 133 -11.62 -0.20 9.47
N PHE A 134 -12.38 0.78 9.95
CA PHE A 134 -11.98 1.65 11.06
C PHE A 134 -12.14 1.01 12.45
N THR A 135 -12.85 -0.12 12.55
CA THR A 135 -13.09 -0.87 13.80
C THR A 135 -12.47 -2.28 13.82
N SER A 136 -11.77 -2.68 12.75
CA SER A 136 -11.05 -3.96 12.69
C SER A 136 -9.98 -4.06 13.78
N LYS A 137 -9.69 -5.29 14.20
CA LYS A 137 -8.61 -5.62 15.14
C LYS A 137 -7.26 -5.85 14.44
N ASP A 138 -7.27 -5.99 13.10
CA ASP A 138 -6.06 -6.24 12.30
C ASP A 138 -5.27 -4.97 11.98
N THR A 139 -5.93 -3.82 12.04
CA THR A 139 -5.40 -2.47 11.80
C THR A 139 -5.61 -1.57 13.03
N PRO A 140 -4.82 -0.50 13.20
CA PRO A 140 -5.13 0.55 14.17
C PRO A 140 -6.47 1.22 13.83
N ALA A 141 -7.17 1.72 14.85
CA ALA A 141 -8.52 2.26 14.68
C ALA A 141 -8.55 3.61 13.95
N GLY A 142 -9.71 3.94 13.37
CA GLY A 142 -9.92 5.17 12.62
C GLY A 142 -9.32 5.14 11.21
N CYS A 143 -9.13 6.31 10.61
CA CYS A 143 -8.63 6.46 9.23
C CYS A 143 -7.16 6.86 9.22
N PHE A 144 -6.32 6.16 8.44
CA PHE A 144 -4.89 6.46 8.32
C PHE A 144 -4.63 7.94 7.99
N MET A 145 -5.36 8.49 7.01
CA MET A 145 -5.17 9.86 6.53
C MET A 145 -5.60 10.91 7.56
N ILE A 146 -6.72 10.68 8.26
CA ILE A 146 -7.22 11.60 9.29
C ILE A 146 -6.27 11.61 10.50
N ASN A 147 -5.92 10.42 11.02
CA ASN A 147 -5.02 10.28 12.16
C ASN A 147 -3.67 10.98 11.90
N ASN A 148 -3.11 10.83 10.69
CA ASN A 148 -1.89 11.53 10.30
C ASN A 148 -2.11 13.04 10.18
N CYS A 149 -3.17 13.50 9.52
CA CYS A 149 -3.47 14.93 9.36
C CYS A 149 -3.62 15.66 10.70
N THR A 150 -4.16 15.00 11.74
CA THR A 150 -4.28 15.56 13.10
C THR A 150 -2.95 15.66 13.87
N THR A 151 -1.85 15.09 13.35
CA THR A 151 -0.53 15.07 14.00
C THR A 151 0.55 15.91 13.31
N LEU A 152 0.21 16.58 12.20
CA LEU A 152 1.16 17.40 11.46
C LEU A 152 1.41 18.74 12.16
N SER A 153 2.66 19.20 12.15
CA SER A 153 3.00 20.58 12.52
C SER A 153 2.80 21.53 11.33
N PRO A 154 2.81 22.86 11.54
CA PRO A 154 2.82 23.82 10.45
C PRO A 154 4.03 23.65 9.50
N ASP A 155 5.14 23.09 10.00
CA ASP A 155 6.37 22.88 9.25
C ASP A 155 6.31 21.64 8.33
N SER A 156 5.37 20.71 8.57
CA SER A 156 5.14 19.48 7.79
C SER A 156 4.47 19.74 6.42
N GLY A 157 4.76 20.87 5.77
CA GLY A 157 4.00 21.43 4.64
C GLY A 157 3.79 20.47 3.47
N ASP A 158 4.84 19.79 3.01
CA ASP A 158 4.75 18.86 1.87
C ASP A 158 3.96 17.57 2.18
N ILE A 159 3.97 17.12 3.43
CA ILE A 159 3.13 16.02 3.90
C ILE A 159 1.67 16.44 3.99
N ALA A 160 1.41 17.66 4.50
CA ALA A 160 0.06 18.23 4.52
C ALA A 160 -0.50 18.41 3.10
N ASN A 161 0.33 18.85 2.15
CA ASN A 161 -0.05 18.97 0.74
C ASN A 161 -0.25 17.59 0.08
N THR A 162 0.58 16.60 0.43
CA THR A 162 0.41 15.21 -0.03
C THR A 162 -0.96 14.66 0.40
N LEU A 163 -1.31 14.77 1.69
CA LEU A 163 -2.62 14.32 2.21
C LEU A 163 -3.79 15.05 1.53
N LYS A 164 -3.71 16.38 1.35
CA LYS A 164 -4.73 17.18 0.64
C LYS A 164 -4.88 16.83 -0.86
N SER A 165 -3.92 16.12 -1.45
CA SER A 165 -3.96 15.67 -2.86
C SER A 165 -4.33 14.20 -3.02
N ARG A 166 -4.78 13.57 -1.93
CA ARG A 166 -5.13 12.15 -1.82
C ARG A 166 -6.47 11.92 -1.08
N HIS A 167 -7.17 13.01 -0.75
CA HIS A 167 -8.50 13.07 -0.16
C HIS A 167 -9.37 13.96 -1.07
#